data_AF-A0A962S644-F1
#
_entry.id   AF-A0A962S644-F1
#
_cell.length_a   1.000
_cell.length_b   1.000
_cell.length_c   1.000
_cell.angle_alpha   90.00
_cell.angle_beta   90.00
_cell.angle_gamma   90.00
#
_symmetry.space_group_name_H-M   'P 1'
#
loop_
_entity.id
_entity.type
_entity.pdbx_description
1 polymer ?
#
loop_
_entity_poly.entity_id
_entity_poly.type
_entity_poly.pdbx_seq_one_letter_code
_entity_poly.pdbx_strand_id
1 'polypeptide(L)'
;MQTPQNPDQILHELHNVMQTLLQNVQDEQWQQVEIKDQDRMVLVSQLSTIQAPLSEEGKQLVKAISDIDRQVMALTMEARRVAAEAVRGFTSQKSGCLQYMQNQNIR
;
A
#
# COMPACT_ATOMS: atom_id res chain seq x y z
N MET A 1 5.92 16.41 -29.97
CA MET A 1 4.87 15.41 -30.23
C MET A 1 5.02 14.34 -29.17
N GLN A 2 4.07 14.18 -28.25
CA GLN A 2 4.09 13.06 -27.30
C GLN A 2 3.68 11.80 -28.06
N THR A 3 4.54 10.79 -28.07
CA THR A 3 4.26 9.47 -28.65
C THR A 3 3.03 8.90 -27.96
N PRO A 4 2.01 8.38 -28.67
CA PRO A 4 0.91 7.69 -28.02
C PRO A 4 1.48 6.49 -27.24
N GLN A 5 1.44 6.56 -25.91
CA GLN A 5 1.92 5.46 -25.06
C GLN A 5 0.99 4.25 -25.28
N ASN A 6 1.60 3.12 -25.63
CA ASN A 6 0.88 1.85 -25.76
C ASN A 6 0.35 1.45 -24.37
N PRO A 7 -0.97 1.20 -24.20
CA PRO A 7 -1.53 0.80 -22.90
C PRO A 7 -0.87 -0.45 -22.32
N ASP A 8 -0.45 -1.41 -23.16
CA ASP A 8 0.20 -2.63 -22.69
C ASP A 8 1.59 -2.34 -22.09
N GLN A 9 2.30 -1.33 -22.59
CA GLN A 9 3.57 -0.91 -22.01
C GLN A 9 3.36 -0.31 -20.61
N ILE A 10 2.36 0.56 -20.46
CA ILE A 10 2.04 1.15 -19.15
C ILE A 10 1.56 0.07 -18.18
N LEU A 11 0.82 -0.94 -18.65
CA LEU A 11 0.42 -2.08 -17.82
C LEU A 11 1.61 -2.93 -17.36
N HIS A 12 2.62 -3.14 -18.20
CA HIS A 12 3.86 -3.80 -17.79
C HIS A 12 4.61 -3.01 -16.72
N GLU A 13 4.74 -1.69 -16.91
CA GLU A 13 5.35 -0.79 -15.92
C GLU A 13 4.57 -0.82 -14.59
N LEU A 14 3.23 -0.76 -14.67
CA LEU A 14 2.36 -0.83 -13.51
C LEU A 14 2.48 -2.18 -12.79
N HIS A 15 2.54 -3.28 -13.53
CA HIS A 15 2.75 -4.61 -12.94
C HIS A 15 4.06 -4.68 -12.15
N ASN A 16 5.16 -4.16 -12.69
CA ASN A 16 6.45 -4.12 -11.99
C ASN A 16 6.41 -3.23 -10.74
N VAL A 17 5.74 -2.08 -10.83
CA VAL A 17 5.50 -1.19 -9.67
C VAL A 17 4.70 -1.91 -8.60
N MET A 18 3.65 -2.65 -8.98
CA MET A 18 2.81 -3.40 -8.05
C MET A 18 3.56 -4.56 -7.39
N GLN A 19 4.43 -5.27 -8.12
CA GLN A 19 5.30 -6.29 -7.53
C GLN A 19 6.25 -5.69 -6.49
N THR A 20 6.86 -4.54 -6.80
CA THR A 20 7.73 -3.82 -5.87
C THR A 20 6.96 -3.33 -4.64
N LEU A 21 5.74 -2.82 -4.85
CA LEU A 21 4.85 -2.38 -3.76
C LEU A 21 4.51 -3.55 -2.84
N LEU A 22 4.19 -4.72 -3.39
CA LEU A 22 3.93 -5.92 -2.61
C LEU A 22 5.14 -6.34 -1.78
N GLN A 23 6.33 -6.35 -2.39
CA GLN A 23 7.58 -6.67 -1.68
C GLN A 23 7.82 -5.70 -0.52
N ASN A 24 7.69 -4.39 -0.74
CA ASN A 24 7.86 -3.38 0.30
C ASN A 24 6.87 -3.55 1.46
N VAL A 25 5.63 -3.97 1.18
CA VAL A 25 4.63 -4.27 2.21
C VAL A 25 5.01 -5.53 2.99
N GLN A 26 5.47 -6.58 2.32
CA GLN A 26 5.93 -7.82 2.97
C GLN A 26 7.16 -7.60 3.85
N ASP A 27 8.05 -6.70 3.44
CA ASP A 27 9.25 -6.32 4.19
C ASP A 27 8.99 -5.20 5.24
N GLU A 28 7.72 -4.80 5.42
CA GLU A 28 7.30 -3.74 6.35
C GLU A 28 8.00 -2.38 6.12
N GLN A 29 8.45 -2.11 4.90
CA GLN A 29 9.13 -0.88 4.51
C GLN A 29 8.12 0.25 4.21
N TRP A 30 7.33 0.66 5.20
CA TRP A 30 6.17 1.55 5.02
C TRP A 30 6.46 2.89 4.34
N GLN A 31 7.66 3.46 4.54
CA GLN A 31 8.08 4.67 3.83
C GLN A 31 8.25 4.43 2.32
N GLN A 32 8.79 3.26 1.94
CA GLN A 32 8.94 2.87 0.54
C GLN A 32 7.60 2.48 -0.09
N VAL A 33 6.66 1.96 0.71
CA VAL A 33 5.28 1.73 0.28
C VAL A 33 4.62 3.03 -0.16
N GLU A 34 4.72 4.10 0.64
CA GLU A 34 4.14 5.42 0.30
C GLU A 34 4.73 5.99 -1.00
N ILE A 35 6.06 5.94 -1.16
CA ILE A 35 6.74 6.41 -2.38
C ILE A 35 6.27 5.61 -3.60
N LYS A 36 6.22 4.28 -3.49
CA LYS A 36 5.86 3.42 -4.62
C LYS A 36 4.37 3.47 -4.95
N ASP A 37 3.51 3.78 -3.97
CA ASP A 37 2.07 4.05 -4.17
C ASP A 37 1.86 5.27 -5.07
N GLN A 38 2.68 6.31 -4.93
CA GLN A 38 2.62 7.48 -5.80
C GLN A 38 2.92 7.13 -7.26
N ASP A 39 3.92 6.27 -7.52
CA ASP A 39 4.23 5.79 -8.87
C ASP A 39 3.06 4.98 -9.45
N ARG A 40 2.41 4.13 -8.64
CA ARG A 40 1.20 3.40 -9.03
C ARG A 40 0.09 4.36 -9.47
N MET A 41 -0.17 5.40 -8.68
CA MET A 41 -1.21 6.39 -8.97
C MET A 41 -0.96 7.14 -10.28
N VAL A 42 0.29 7.46 -10.60
CA VAL A 42 0.66 8.09 -11.87
C VAL A 42 0.35 7.18 -13.06
N LEU A 43 0.73 5.91 -13.00
CA LEU A 43 0.51 4.95 -14.09
C LEU A 43 -0.98 4.63 -14.29
N VAL A 44 -1.74 4.49 -13.20
CA VAL A 44 -3.20 4.32 -13.25
C VAL A 44 -3.87 5.54 -13.88
N SER A 45 -3.42 6.75 -13.53
CA SER A 45 -3.91 7.98 -14.14
C SER A 45 -3.65 8.00 -15.65
N GLN A 46 -2.45 7.61 -16.10
CA GLN A 46 -2.14 7.50 -17.53
C GLN A 46 -3.07 6.52 -18.24
N LEU A 47 -3.28 5.31 -17.69
CA LEU A 47 -4.19 4.31 -18.25
C LEU A 47 -5.62 4.83 -18.38
N SER A 48 -6.10 5.64 -17.43
CA SER A 48 -7.46 6.19 -17.45
C SER A 48 -7.74 7.14 -18.62
N THR A 49 -6.68 7.66 -19.25
CA THR A 49 -6.78 8.60 -20.39
C THR A 49 -6.71 7.91 -21.76
N ILE A 50 -6.35 6.63 -21.81
CA ILE A 50 -6.13 5.90 -23.05
C ILE A 50 -7.44 5.26 -23.52
N GLN A 51 -7.80 5.51 -24.78
CA GLN A 51 -9.00 4.94 -25.44
C GLN A 51 -8.66 3.73 -26.35
N ALA A 52 -7.43 3.24 -26.30
CA ALA A 52 -6.99 2.10 -27.11
C ALA A 52 -7.49 0.76 -26.50
N PRO A 53 -7.90 -0.21 -27.33
CA PRO A 53 -8.25 -1.53 -26.86
C PRO A 53 -7.01 -2.26 -26.30
N LEU A 54 -7.20 -3.01 -25.21
CA LEU A 54 -6.17 -3.86 -24.63
C LEU A 54 -5.98 -5.13 -25.46
N SER A 55 -4.73 -5.56 -25.61
CA SER A 55 -4.43 -6.90 -26.13
C SER A 55 -4.82 -7.99 -25.11
N GLU A 56 -4.77 -9.25 -25.52
CA GLU A 56 -4.96 -10.37 -24.58
C GLU A 56 -3.89 -10.39 -23.48
N GLU A 57 -2.65 -10.01 -23.81
CA GLU A 57 -1.58 -9.84 -22.83
C GLU A 57 -1.92 -8.71 -21.84
N GLY A 58 -2.38 -7.57 -22.34
CA GLY A 58 -2.84 -6.45 -21.50
C GLY A 58 -3.94 -6.88 -20.52
N LYS A 59 -4.92 -7.69 -20.97
CA LYS A 59 -5.96 -8.24 -20.09
C LYS A 59 -5.39 -9.17 -19.01
N GLN A 60 -4.40 -10.00 -19.35
CA GLN A 60 -3.72 -10.87 -18.38
C GLN A 60 -2.94 -10.04 -17.34
N LEU A 61 -2.26 -8.97 -17.76
CA LEU A 61 -1.58 -8.04 -16.87
C LEU A 61 -2.55 -7.34 -15.92
N VAL A 62 -3.70 -6.86 -16.40
CA VAL A 62 -4.75 -6.27 -15.54
C VAL A 62 -5.19 -7.24 -14.45
N LYS A 63 -5.38 -8.52 -14.82
CA LYS A 63 -5.72 -9.56 -13.84
C LYS A 63 -4.61 -9.75 -12.81
N ALA A 64 -3.35 -9.88 -13.25
CA ALA A 64 -2.21 -10.04 -12.35
C ALA A 64 -2.05 -8.84 -11.41
N ILE A 65 -2.17 -7.61 -11.92
CA ILE A 65 -2.17 -6.37 -11.14
C ILE A 65 -3.27 -6.39 -10.08
N SER A 66 -4.49 -6.80 -10.45
CA SER A 66 -5.63 -6.89 -9.52
C SER A 66 -5.42 -7.95 -8.43
N ASP A 67 -4.75 -9.06 -8.76
CA ASP A 67 -4.39 -10.10 -7.79
C ASP A 67 -3.33 -9.62 -6.79
N ILE A 68 -2.36 -8.82 -7.26
CA ILE A 68 -1.35 -8.19 -6.41
C ILE A 68 -1.99 -7.12 -5.52
N ASP A 69 -2.88 -6.28 -6.06
CA ASP A 69 -3.56 -5.23 -5.30
C ASP A 69 -4.37 -5.80 -4.11
N ARG A 70 -5.08 -6.90 -4.33
CA ARG A 70 -5.78 -7.61 -3.26
C ARG A 70 -4.85 -8.12 -2.16
N GLN A 71 -3.66 -8.60 -2.51
CA GLN A 71 -2.66 -9.05 -1.54
C GLN A 71 -2.08 -7.87 -0.74
N VAL A 72 -1.74 -6.77 -1.42
CA VAL A 72 -1.30 -5.52 -0.78
C VAL A 72 -2.35 -5.02 0.21
N MET A 73 -3.62 -4.99 -0.19
CA MET A 73 -4.73 -4.58 0.68
C MET A 73 -4.84 -5.47 1.93
N ALA A 74 -4.79 -6.79 1.77
CA ALA A 74 -4.89 -7.71 2.89
C ALA A 74 -3.76 -7.50 3.92
N LEU A 75 -2.52 -7.38 3.45
CA LEU A 75 -1.35 -7.18 4.32
C LEU A 75 -1.37 -5.80 5.00
N THR A 76 -1.72 -4.74 4.27
CA THR A 76 -1.81 -3.39 4.85
C THR A 76 -2.94 -3.26 5.87
N MET A 77 -4.08 -3.94 5.66
CA MET A 77 -5.16 -4.01 6.64
C MET A 77 -4.73 -4.73 7.92
N GLU A 78 -4.00 -5.84 7.78
CA GLU A 78 -3.48 -6.56 8.93
C GLU A 78 -2.44 -5.74 9.70
N ALA A 79 -1.50 -5.08 9.01
CA ALA A 79 -0.54 -4.16 9.63
C ALA A 79 -1.26 -3.03 10.39
N ARG A 80 -2.33 -2.47 9.82
CA ARG A 80 -3.16 -1.45 10.48
C ARG A 80 -3.83 -1.99 11.76
N ARG A 81 -4.32 -3.24 11.73
CA ARG A 81 -4.92 -3.90 12.90
C ARG A 81 -3.89 -4.02 14.02
N VAL A 82 -2.71 -4.54 13.71
CA VAL A 82 -1.59 -4.71 14.66
C VAL A 82 -1.15 -3.36 15.24
N ALA A 83 -0.98 -2.33 14.40
CA ALA A 83 -0.62 -0.99 14.85
C ALA A 83 -1.68 -0.39 15.81
N ALA A 84 -2.97 -0.57 15.51
CA ALA A 84 -4.04 -0.11 16.37
C ALA A 84 -4.05 -0.82 17.75
N GLU A 85 -3.73 -2.11 17.78
CA GLU A 85 -3.57 -2.87 19.02
C GLU A 85 -2.38 -2.38 19.85
N ALA A 86 -1.23 -2.15 19.21
CA ALA A 86 -0.05 -1.60 19.87
C ALA A 86 -0.33 -0.22 20.50
N VAL A 87 -1.02 0.68 19.78
CA VAL A 87 -1.40 2.01 20.28
C VAL A 87 -2.33 1.92 21.49
N ARG A 88 -3.32 1.01 21.46
CA ARG A 88 -4.19 0.76 22.62
C ARG A 88 -3.40 0.26 23.81
N GLY A 89 -2.51 -0.73 23.60
CA GLY A 89 -1.62 -1.24 24.63
C GLY A 89 -0.77 -0.15 25.28
N PHE A 90 -0.14 0.71 24.46
CA PHE A 90 0.65 1.83 24.95
C PHE A 90 -0.18 2.83 25.77
N THR A 91 -1.41 3.11 25.33
CA THR A 91 -2.32 4.02 26.05
C THR A 91 -2.74 3.43 27.40
N SER A 92 -3.08 2.14 27.45
CA SER A 92 -3.38 1.43 28.70
C SER A 92 -2.18 1.42 29.65
N GLN A 93 -0.98 1.16 29.13
CA GLN A 93 0.26 1.20 29.91
C GLN A 93 0.51 2.59 30.50
N LYS A 94 0.38 3.64 29.68
CA LYS A 94 0.51 5.03 30.12
C LYS A 94 -0.49 5.36 31.24
N SER A 95 -1.75 4.96 31.09
CA SER A 95 -2.78 5.16 32.11
C SER A 95 -2.41 4.46 33.42
N GLY A 96 -1.93 3.22 33.36
CA GLY A 96 -1.48 2.47 34.53
C GLY A 96 -0.31 3.16 35.25
N CYS A 97 0.68 3.64 34.49
CA CYS A 97 1.82 4.39 35.05
C CYS A 97 1.38 5.69 35.74
N LEU A 98 0.47 6.44 35.12
CA LEU A 98 -0.06 7.68 35.70
C LEU A 98 -0.81 7.42 37.01
N GLN A 99 -1.65 6.39 37.03
CA GLN A 99 -2.39 6.00 38.24
C GLN A 99 -1.45 5.55 39.36
N TYR A 100 -0.40 4.78 39.03
CA TYR A 100 0.61 4.38 40.00
C TYR A 100 1.31 5.58 40.63
N MET A 101 1.76 6.55 39.82
CA MET A 101 2.41 7.77 40.31
C MET A 101 1.46 8.60 41.19
N GLN A 102 0.18 8.72 40.82
CA GLN A 102 -0.81 9.41 41.65
C GLN A 102 -0.97 8.74 43.02
N ASN A 103 -1.06 7.42 43.07
CA ASN A 103 -1.19 6.68 44.33
C ASN A 103 0.04 6.81 45.24
N GLN A 104 1.24 7.03 44.69
CA GLN A 104 2.46 7.25 45.46
C GLN A 104 2.52 8.66 46.08
N ASN A 105 1.91 9.67 45.44
CA ASN A 105 1.92 11.06 45.91
C ASN A 105 0.83 11.38 46.96
N ILE A 106 -0.02 10.40 47.32
CA ILE A 106 -1.08 10.55 48.35
C ILE A 106 -0.58 10.01 49.72
N ARG A 107 0.68 9.56 49.82
CA ARG A 107 1.34 9.21 51.09
C ARG A 107 2.17 10.37 51.60
#